data_AF-A0A8J5M4A7-F1
#
_entry.id   AF-A0A8J5M4A7-F1
#
_cell.length_a   1.000
_cell.length_b   1.000
_cell.length_c   1.000
_cell.angle_alpha   90.00
_cell.angle_beta   90.00
_cell.angle_gamma   90.00
#
_symmetry.space_group_name_H-M   'P 1'
#
loop_
_entity.id
_entity.type
_entity.pdbx_description
1 polymer ?
#
loop_
_entity_poly.entity_id
_entity_poly.type
_entity_poly.pdbx_seq_one_letter_code
_entity_poly.pdbx_strand_id
1 'polypeptide(L)'
;MSNEDPLCTTAVAQRAASARVGTAEDSATPLLPPPAKTKRKGRPPKAKGSEALEWSEPMTASLMRLRYETFSSKFLSARNNAMIRAVWLLLAGELRALAT
;
A
#
# COMPACT_ATOMS: atom_id res chain seq x y z
N MET A 1 17.77 -31.63 -21.20
CA MET A 1 17.69 -32.20 -19.85
C MET A 1 17.44 -31.03 -18.91
N SER A 2 16.24 -31.01 -18.34
CA SER A 2 15.76 -30.03 -17.37
C SER A 2 16.63 -30.02 -16.12
N ASN A 3 16.87 -28.85 -15.54
CA ASN A 3 17.10 -28.73 -14.11
C ASN A 3 16.21 -27.60 -13.62
N GLU A 4 15.09 -28.01 -13.03
CA GLU A 4 14.20 -27.19 -12.25
C GLU A 4 14.75 -27.17 -10.83
N ASP A 5 15.00 -25.98 -10.28
CA ASP A 5 15.33 -25.86 -8.86
C ASP A 5 14.05 -25.52 -8.06
N PRO A 6 13.77 -26.27 -6.97
CA PRO A 6 12.45 -26.34 -6.36
C PRO A 6 12.13 -25.21 -5.37
N LEU A 7 10.87 -24.79 -5.36
CA LEU A 7 10.23 -24.12 -4.23
C LEU A 7 10.24 -25.04 -2.99
N CYS A 8 10.81 -24.57 -1.87
CA CYS A 8 10.67 -25.19 -0.55
C CYS A 8 10.72 -24.07 0.51
N THR A 9 9.58 -23.58 1.00
CA THR A 9 8.82 -24.09 2.16
C THR A 9 9.44 -23.68 3.50
N THR A 10 8.70 -22.78 4.17
CA THR A 10 8.50 -22.67 5.63
C THR A 10 9.65 -22.22 6.54
N ALA A 11 9.42 -21.07 7.18
CA ALA A 11 9.88 -20.82 8.54
C ALA A 11 8.69 -20.34 9.40
N VAL A 12 8.16 -21.28 10.17
CA VAL A 12 7.26 -21.11 11.33
C VAL A 12 8.08 -20.60 12.52
N ALA A 13 7.58 -19.61 13.25
CA ALA A 13 7.71 -19.38 14.70
C ALA A 13 7.36 -17.92 15.01
N GLN A 14 6.69 -17.52 16.10
CA GLN A 14 6.18 -18.24 17.25
C GLN A 14 5.09 -17.37 17.90
N ARG A 15 4.10 -18.08 18.44
CA ARG A 15 2.97 -17.57 19.21
C ARG A 15 3.44 -17.22 20.63
N ALA A 16 3.18 -16.00 21.08
CA ALA A 16 3.16 -15.69 22.52
C ALA A 16 1.69 -15.58 22.96
N ALA A 17 1.18 -16.67 23.52
CA ALA A 17 0.00 -16.64 24.36
C ALA A 17 0.49 -16.44 25.80
N SER A 18 0.25 -15.28 26.40
CA SER A 18 0.37 -15.13 27.85
C SER A 18 -1.03 -15.16 28.43
N ALA A 19 -1.40 -16.34 28.91
CA ALA A 19 -2.59 -16.56 29.70
C ALA A 19 -2.50 -15.78 31.01
N ARG A 20 -3.66 -15.28 31.43
CA ARG A 20 -3.90 -14.63 32.71
C ARG A 20 -3.97 -15.70 33.80
N VAL A 21 -3.21 -15.57 34.86
CA VAL A 21 -3.53 -16.10 36.20
C VAL A 21 -3.11 -15.04 37.20
N GLY A 22 -4.06 -14.59 38.01
CA GLY A 22 -3.84 -13.56 39.02
C GLY A 22 -3.42 -14.13 40.36
N THR A 23 -2.75 -13.29 41.15
CA THR A 23 -2.77 -13.29 42.61
C THR A 23 -2.51 -11.85 43.06
N ALA A 24 -3.28 -11.44 44.06
CA ALA A 24 -3.32 -10.11 44.63
C ALA A 24 -2.02 -9.73 45.35
N GLU A 25 -1.64 -8.44 45.34
CA GLU A 25 -1.55 -7.65 46.58
C GLU A 25 -1.27 -6.17 46.29
N ASP A 26 -1.59 -5.40 47.33
CA ASP A 26 -1.76 -3.96 47.48
C ASP A 26 -0.49 -3.12 47.27
N SER A 27 -0.59 -2.06 46.46
CA SER A 27 0.14 -0.80 46.70
C SER A 27 -0.25 0.27 45.69
N ALA A 28 -0.77 1.36 46.23
CA ALA A 28 -1.25 2.55 45.54
C ALA A 28 -0.29 3.05 44.43
N THR A 29 -0.73 2.95 43.18
CA THR A 29 -0.06 3.52 42.01
C THR A 29 -0.92 4.68 41.47
N PRO A 30 -0.36 5.85 41.15
CA PRO A 30 -1.15 6.98 40.65
C PRO A 30 -1.87 6.59 39.35
N LEU A 31 -3.19 6.79 39.31
CA LEU A 31 -4.01 6.51 38.13
C LEU A 31 -3.61 7.45 36.98
N LEU A 32 -2.71 6.99 36.13
CA LEU A 32 -2.44 7.63 34.85
C LEU A 32 -3.73 7.63 34.01
N PRO A 33 -4.08 8.76 33.36
CA PRO A 33 -5.26 8.82 32.51
C PRO A 33 -5.15 7.80 31.37
N PRO A 34 -6.26 7.15 30.98
CA PRO A 34 -6.24 6.14 29.94
C PRO A 34 -5.70 6.75 28.64
N PRO A 35 -4.90 6.01 27.84
CA PRO A 35 -4.40 6.52 26.58
C PRO A 35 -5.59 6.91 25.69
N ALA A 36 -5.54 8.14 25.17
CA ALA A 36 -6.56 8.65 24.25
C ALA A 36 -6.70 7.67 23.09
N LYS A 37 -7.91 7.11 22.92
CA LYS A 37 -8.23 6.18 21.83
C LYS A 37 -7.89 6.86 20.51
N THR A 38 -6.80 6.44 19.87
CA THR A 38 -6.48 6.86 18.52
C THR A 38 -7.63 6.38 17.63
N LYS A 39 -8.45 7.31 17.13
CA LYS A 39 -9.51 7.00 16.16
C LYS A 39 -8.83 6.30 14.98
N ARG A 40 -9.05 4.99 14.84
CA ARG A 40 -8.68 4.27 13.62
C ARG A 40 -9.33 5.02 12.47
N LYS A 41 -8.54 5.64 11.60
CA LYS A 41 -9.04 6.21 10.34
C LYS A 41 -9.63 5.04 9.56
N GLY A 42 -10.96 4.94 9.58
CA GLY A 42 -11.69 3.98 8.77
C GLY A 42 -11.34 4.20 7.30
N ARG A 43 -11.39 3.13 6.50
CA ARG A 43 -11.27 3.26 5.05
C ARG A 43 -12.35 4.26 4.58
N PRO A 44 -12.00 5.28 3.77
CA PRO A 44 -12.99 6.21 3.25
C PRO A 44 -14.11 5.46 2.52
N PRO A 45 -15.38 5.90 2.63
CA PRO A 45 -16.48 5.31 1.88
C PRO A 45 -16.17 5.33 0.38
N LYS A 46 -16.40 4.21 -0.31
CA LYS A 46 -16.31 4.17 -1.77
C LYS A 46 -17.33 5.17 -2.33
N ALA A 47 -16.89 6.11 -3.16
CA ALA A 47 -17.80 7.04 -3.82
C ALA A 47 -18.80 6.26 -4.70
N LYS A 48 -20.10 6.57 -4.58
CA LYS A 48 -21.13 6.04 -5.48
C LYS A 48 -20.82 6.53 -6.90
N GLY A 49 -20.79 5.60 -7.87
CA GLY A 49 -20.43 5.90 -9.27
C GLY A 49 -18.97 5.62 -9.65
N SER A 50 -18.15 5.08 -8.74
CA SER A 50 -16.85 4.50 -9.10
C SER A 50 -17.07 3.12 -9.73
N GLU A 51 -17.51 3.10 -10.98
CA GLU A 51 -17.40 1.91 -11.81
C GLU A 51 -15.92 1.54 -11.90
N ALA A 52 -15.62 0.23 -11.85
CA ALA A 52 -14.25 -0.23 -11.97
C ALA A 52 -13.78 0.04 -13.41
N LEU A 53 -12.73 0.85 -13.57
CA LEU A 53 -12.09 1.02 -14.87
C LEU A 53 -11.47 -0.32 -15.29
N GLU A 54 -11.97 -0.91 -16.37
CA GLU A 54 -11.32 -2.07 -16.98
C GLU A 54 -10.09 -1.62 -17.77
N TRP A 55 -8.92 -2.16 -17.39
CA TRP A 55 -7.67 -1.88 -18.08
C TRP A 55 -7.52 -2.84 -19.26
N SER A 56 -7.58 -2.31 -20.47
CA SER A 56 -7.27 -3.09 -21.66
C SER A 56 -5.75 -3.28 -21.81
N GLU A 57 -5.35 -4.35 -22.50
CA GLU A 57 -3.94 -4.62 -22.84
C GLU A 57 -3.25 -3.42 -23.55
N PRO A 58 -3.80 -2.80 -24.60
CA PRO A 58 -3.15 -1.66 -25.25
C PRO A 58 -3.05 -0.43 -24.33
N MET A 59 -4.00 -0.24 -23.43
CA MET A 59 -3.97 0.85 -22.44
C MET A 59 -2.84 0.61 -21.42
N THR A 60 -2.68 -0.64 -20.97
CA THR A 60 -1.61 -1.05 -20.06
C THR A 60 -0.23 -0.93 -20.74
N ALA A 61 -0.10 -1.37 -21.99
CA ALA A 61 1.14 -1.22 -22.76
C ALA A 61 1.51 0.26 -22.95
N SER A 62 0.52 1.12 -23.23
CA SER A 62 0.73 2.56 -23.36
C SER A 62 1.18 3.19 -22.03
N LEU A 63 0.54 2.81 -20.92
CA LEU A 63 0.91 3.23 -19.57
C LEU A 63 2.36 2.86 -19.23
N MET A 64 2.75 1.60 -19.48
CA MET A 64 4.09 1.12 -19.16
C MET A 64 5.14 1.82 -20.02
N ARG A 65 4.88 2.01 -21.31
CA ARG A 65 5.74 2.75 -22.23
C ARG A 65 5.95 4.19 -21.76
N LEU A 66 4.86 4.92 -21.53
CA LEU A 66 4.90 6.30 -21.02
C LEU A 66 5.73 6.38 -19.73
N ARG A 67 5.51 5.45 -18.78
CA ARG A 67 6.20 5.49 -17.49
C ARG A 67 7.71 5.23 -17.60
N TYR A 68 8.11 4.19 -18.32
CA TYR A 68 9.49 3.70 -18.31
C TYR A 68 10.35 4.26 -19.45
N GLU A 69 9.76 4.72 -20.54
CA GLU A 69 10.48 5.32 -21.66
C GLU A 69 10.42 6.86 -21.58
N THR A 70 9.23 7.44 -21.49
CA THR A 70 9.04 8.90 -21.59
C THR A 70 9.24 9.63 -20.26
N PHE A 71 8.67 9.11 -19.18
CA PHE A 71 8.61 9.78 -17.87
C PHE A 71 9.59 9.20 -16.83
N SER A 72 10.47 8.29 -17.24
CA SER A 72 11.36 7.56 -16.32
C SER A 72 12.22 8.49 -15.47
N SER A 73 12.87 9.48 -16.09
CA SER A 73 13.67 10.49 -15.40
C SER A 73 12.86 11.29 -14.37
N LYS A 74 11.62 11.67 -14.71
CA LYS A 74 10.71 12.41 -13.83
C LYS A 74 10.31 11.58 -12.62
N PHE A 75 9.99 10.30 -12.82
CA PHE A 75 9.70 9.38 -11.71
C PHE A 75 10.93 9.13 -10.83
N LEU A 76 12.11 8.93 -11.41
CA LEU A 76 13.35 8.73 -10.66
C LEU A 76 13.77 9.97 -9.86
N SER A 77 13.47 11.17 -10.39
CA SER A 77 13.76 12.44 -9.72
C SER A 77 12.78 12.79 -8.60
N ALA A 78 11.63 12.10 -8.49
CA ALA A 78 10.59 12.44 -7.55
C ALA A 78 10.99 12.04 -6.12
N ARG A 79 11.21 13.03 -5.24
CA ARG A 79 11.76 12.81 -3.89
C ARG A 79 10.71 12.62 -2.81
N ASN A 80 9.44 12.88 -3.12
CA ASN A 80 8.35 12.78 -2.16
C ASN A 80 7.03 12.41 -2.85
N ASN A 81 6.03 12.05 -2.04
CA ASN A 81 4.71 11.64 -2.53
C ASN A 81 3.99 12.72 -3.34
N ALA A 82 4.21 14.01 -3.06
CA ALA A 82 3.59 15.09 -3.83
C ALA A 82 4.14 15.15 -5.26
N MET A 83 5.46 15.04 -5.42
CA MET A 83 6.11 14.96 -6.73
C MET A 83 5.68 13.70 -7.48
N ILE A 84 5.65 12.54 -6.82
CA ILE A 84 5.19 11.29 -7.45
C ILE A 84 3.76 11.44 -7.98
N ARG A 85 2.86 12.05 -7.20
CA ARG A 85 1.48 12.35 -7.64
C ARG A 85 1.44 13.31 -8.82
N ALA A 86 2.26 14.36 -8.83
CA ALA A 86 2.33 15.31 -9.93
C ALA A 86 2.77 14.62 -11.24
N VAL A 87 3.77 13.72 -11.18
CA VAL A 87 4.22 12.95 -12.34
C VAL A 87 3.14 11.98 -12.81
N TRP A 88 2.43 11.31 -11.89
CA TRP A 88 1.27 10.47 -12.26
C TRP A 88 0.15 11.24 -12.94
N LEU A 89 -0.18 12.45 -12.47
CA LEU A 89 -1.18 13.31 -13.09
C LEU A 89 -0.76 13.76 -14.49
N LEU A 90 0.50 14.09 -14.67
CA LEU A 90 1.07 14.44 -15.98
C LEU A 90 0.97 13.26 -16.95
N LEU A 91 1.37 12.08 -16.52
CA LEU A 91 1.26 10.85 -17.32
C LEU A 91 -0.20 10.55 -17.69
N ALA A 92 -1.14 10.70 -16.75
CA ALA A 92 -2.56 10.48 -17.02
C ALA A 92 -3.12 11.43 -18.09
N GLY A 93 -2.61 12.67 -18.16
CA GLY A 93 -2.94 13.61 -19.22
C GLY A 93 -2.51 13.12 -20.61
N GLU A 94 -1.29 12.62 -20.74
CA GLU A 94 -0.77 12.04 -21.98
C GLU A 94 -1.52 10.78 -22.40
N LEU A 95 -1.83 9.91 -21.43
CA LEU A 95 -2.56 8.68 -21.70
C LEU A 95 -3.99 8.97 -22.20
N ARG A 96 -4.63 10.01 -21.66
CA ARG A 96 -5.92 10.48 -22.16
C ARG A 96 -5.82 11.05 -23.58
N ALA A 97 -4.78 11.83 -23.88
CA ALA A 97 -4.58 12.40 -25.21
C ALA A 97 -4.44 11.32 -26.29
N LEU A 98 -3.73 10.21 -25.98
CA LEU A 98 -3.57 9.06 -26.89
C LEU A 98 -4.85 8.22 -27.06
N ALA A 99 -5.83 8.36 -26.17
CA ALA A 99 -7.07 7.59 -26.20
C ALA A 99 -8.22 8.30 -26.94
N THR A 100 -7.95 9.46 -27.56
CA THR A 100 -8.89 10.27 -28.36
C THR A 100 -8.56 10.16 -29.82
#